data_AF-A0A956DK84-F1
#
_entry.id   AF-A0A956DK84-F1
#
_cell.length_a   1.000
_cell.length_b   1.000
_cell.length_c   1.000
_cell.angle_alpha   90.00
_cell.angle_beta   90.00
_cell.angle_gamma   90.00
#
_symmetry.space_group_name_H-M   'P 1'
#
loop_
_entity.id
_entity.type
_entity.pdbx_description
1 polymer ?
#
loop_
_entity_poly.entity_id
_entity_poly.type
_entity_poly.pdbx_seq_one_letter_code
_entity_poly.pdbx_strand_id
1 'polypeptide(L)'
;MDDDLRQSIDQRMAILARLESILIDDLEIPFEPGTIDPDAPLFGTGLALDSMDAIELVIRAEEAFSLRLPTPDDLQVGMRTLNRLVDLVLRQQRNQEGSP
;
A
#
# COMPACT_ATOMS: atom_id res chain seq x y z
N MET A 1 1.79 -18.03 21.94
CA MET A 1 0.62 -17.51 21.19
C MET A 1 0.73 -15.99 21.02
N ASP A 2 1.55 -15.30 21.82
CA ASP A 2 1.77 -13.84 21.70
C ASP A 2 2.75 -13.43 20.59
N ASP A 3 3.73 -14.26 20.23
CA ASP A 3 4.76 -13.91 19.23
C ASP A 3 4.21 -13.83 17.79
N ASP A 4 3.26 -14.69 17.42
CA ASP A 4 2.65 -14.72 16.08
C ASP A 4 1.79 -13.47 15.82
N LEU A 5 1.05 -13.02 16.84
CA LEU A 5 0.27 -11.79 16.78
C LEU A 5 1.16 -10.56 16.66
N ARG A 6 2.28 -10.52 17.40
CA ARG A 6 3.27 -9.42 17.32
C ARG A 6 3.89 -9.35 15.92
N GLN A 7 4.34 -10.49 15.39
CA GLN A 7 4.91 -10.55 14.03
C GLN A 7 3.92 -10.05 12.97
N SER A 8 2.65 -10.43 13.06
CA SER A 8 1.62 -9.98 12.14
C SER A 8 1.40 -8.46 12.19
N ILE A 9 1.44 -7.88 13.40
CA ILE A 9 1.31 -6.43 13.60
C ILE A 9 2.55 -5.71 13.04
N ASP A 10 3.75 -6.18 13.38
CA ASP A 10 5.01 -5.58 12.94
C ASP A 10 5.11 -5.60 11.40
N GLN A 11 4.74 -6.71 10.75
CA GLN A 11 4.71 -6.82 9.30
C GLN A 11 3.71 -5.84 8.68
N ARG A 12 2.50 -5.73 9.23
CA ARG A 12 1.50 -4.78 8.75
C ARG A 12 2.01 -3.34 8.86
N MET A 13 2.60 -2.98 10.00
CA MET A 13 3.17 -1.65 10.23
C MET A 13 4.32 -1.35 9.28
N ALA A 14 5.20 -2.32 9.01
CA ALA A 14 6.30 -2.16 8.07
C ALA A 14 5.80 -1.91 6.64
N ILE A 15 4.78 -2.65 6.19
CA ILE A 15 4.18 -2.45 4.86
C ILE A 15 3.51 -1.08 4.77
N LEU A 16 2.76 -0.69 5.80
CA LEU A 16 2.10 0.62 5.85
C LEU A 16 3.12 1.75 5.75
N ALA A 17 4.15 1.74 6.61
CA ALA A 17 5.21 2.74 6.61
C ALA A 17 5.95 2.80 5.27
N ARG A 18 6.18 1.64 4.63
CA ARG A 18 6.81 1.60 3.31
C ARG A 18 5.92 2.21 2.23
N LEU A 19 4.62 1.97 2.26
CA LEU A 19 3.68 2.57 1.32
C LEU A 19 3.54 4.08 1.55
N GLU A 20 3.55 4.55 2.79
CA GLU A 20 3.60 5.99 3.09
C GLU A 20 4.86 6.65 2.53
N SER A 21 6.03 6.00 2.68
CA SER A 21 7.27 6.48 2.08
C SER A 21 7.20 6.53 0.56
N ILE A 22 6.62 5.53 -0.12
CA ILE A 22 6.41 5.59 -1.59
C ILE A 22 5.53 6.79 -1.95
N LEU A 23 4.43 7.00 -1.23
CA LEU A 23 3.54 8.12 -1.48
C LEU A 23 4.26 9.48 -1.31
N ILE A 24 5.02 9.66 -0.23
CA ILE A 24 5.68 10.93 0.09
C ILE A 24 6.94 11.15 -0.75
N ASP A 25 7.80 10.13 -0.83
CA ASP A 25 9.13 10.23 -1.43
C ASP A 25 9.10 10.02 -2.96
N ASP A 26 8.34 9.03 -3.45
CA ASP A 26 8.32 8.69 -4.88
C ASP A 26 7.23 9.47 -5.64
N LEU A 27 6.08 9.74 -5.01
CA LEU A 27 4.98 10.51 -5.61
C LEU A 27 4.99 12.00 -5.20
N GLU A 28 5.95 12.42 -4.38
CA GLU A 28 6.14 13.83 -3.96
C GLU A 28 4.87 14.50 -3.39
N ILE A 29 3.99 13.72 -2.73
CA ILE A 29 2.77 14.29 -2.16
C ILE A 29 3.09 15.17 -0.94
N PRO A 30 2.33 16.26 -0.70
CA PRO A 30 2.63 17.24 0.36
C PRO A 30 2.18 16.76 1.75
N PHE A 31 2.60 15.57 2.16
CA PHE A 31 2.32 14.97 3.46
C PHE A 31 3.62 14.64 4.21
N GLU A 32 3.59 14.70 5.54
CA GLU A 32 4.71 14.28 6.37
C GLU A 32 4.57 12.78 6.75
N PRO A 33 5.69 12.07 6.99
CA PRO A 33 5.65 10.67 7.42
C PRO A 33 4.78 10.48 8.68
N GLY A 34 3.87 9.51 8.68
CA GLY A 34 2.95 9.25 9.80
C GLY A 34 1.77 10.23 9.92
N THR A 35 1.61 11.18 8.99
CA THR A 35 0.43 12.07 8.94
C THR A 35 -0.65 11.61 7.97
N ILE A 36 -0.35 10.61 7.15
CA ILE A 36 -1.30 10.01 6.22
C ILE A 36 -2.25 9.12 7.01
N ASP A 37 -3.55 9.41 6.93
CA ASP A 37 -4.58 8.52 7.48
C ASP A 37 -4.73 7.30 6.55
N PRO A 38 -4.45 6.06 7.02
CA PRO A 38 -4.51 4.88 6.18
C PRO A 38 -5.93 4.50 5.73
N ASP A 39 -6.96 5.06 6.37
CA ASP A 39 -8.37 4.90 6.00
C ASP A 39 -8.89 6.04 5.11
N ALA A 40 -8.07 7.07 4.86
CA ALA A 40 -8.43 8.13 3.94
C ALA A 40 -8.54 7.60 2.49
N PRO A 41 -9.48 8.15 1.70
CA PRO A 41 -9.55 7.87 0.27
C PRO A 41 -8.27 8.28 -0.45
N LEU A 42 -7.59 7.36 -1.15
CA LEU A 42 -6.41 7.66 -1.96
C LEU A 42 -6.77 8.62 -3.11
N PHE A 43 -7.92 8.38 -3.74
CA PHE A 43 -8.39 9.14 -4.90
C PHE A 43 -9.52 10.11 -4.51
N GLY A 44 -9.60 11.25 -5.18
CA GLY A 44 -10.68 12.22 -4.98
C GLY A 44 -10.50 13.10 -3.75
N THR A 45 -11.26 12.86 -2.68
CA THR A 45 -11.39 13.82 -1.55
C THR A 45 -10.49 13.56 -0.34
N GLY A 46 -9.60 12.56 -0.39
CA GLY A 46 -8.61 12.27 0.67
C GLY A 46 -7.21 12.71 0.27
N LEU A 47 -6.33 11.77 -0.11
CA LEU A 47 -4.99 12.07 -0.64
C LEU A 47 -5.05 12.73 -2.03
N ALA A 48 -6.21 12.66 -2.69
CA ALA A 48 -6.50 13.31 -3.96
C ALA A 48 -5.53 12.94 -5.09
N LEU A 49 -5.01 11.70 -5.07
CA LEU A 49 -4.17 11.18 -6.15
C LEU A 49 -4.91 11.23 -7.48
N ASP A 50 -4.18 11.57 -8.54
CA ASP A 50 -4.70 11.54 -9.90
C ASP A 50 -4.49 10.17 -10.57
N SER A 51 -4.85 10.06 -11.85
CA SER A 51 -4.70 8.80 -12.60
C SER A 51 -3.26 8.45 -12.93
N MET A 52 -2.36 9.44 -13.02
CA MET A 52 -0.93 9.21 -13.25
C MET A 52 -0.28 8.72 -11.95
N ASP A 53 -0.61 9.35 -10.84
CA ASP A 53 -0.18 8.95 -9.50
C ASP A 53 -0.61 7.51 -9.18
N ALA A 54 -1.84 7.15 -9.56
CA ALA A 54 -2.34 5.78 -9.41
C ALA A 54 -1.41 4.76 -10.09
N ILE A 55 -0.99 5.05 -11.32
CA ILE A 55 -0.12 4.16 -12.12
C ILE A 55 1.25 4.06 -11.47
N GLU A 56 1.84 5.20 -11.09
CA GLU A 56 3.15 5.24 -10.45
C GLU A 56 3.14 4.48 -9.12
N LEU A 57 2.11 4.66 -8.29
CA LEU A 57 1.93 3.92 -7.05
C LEU A 57 1.95 2.40 -7.27
N VAL A 58 1.28 1.90 -8.32
CA VAL A 58 1.30 0.47 -8.66
C VAL A 58 2.71 0.04 -8.95
N ILE A 59 3.40 0.74 -9.86
CA ILE A 59 4.75 0.37 -10.32
C ILE A 59 5.72 0.36 -9.14
N ARG A 60 5.75 1.43 -8.34
CA ARG A 60 6.63 1.55 -7.17
C ARG A 60 6.34 0.50 -6.12
N ALA A 61 5.08 0.21 -5.85
CA ALA A 61 4.71 -0.83 -4.89
C ALA A 61 5.03 -2.25 -5.41
N GLU A 62 4.82 -2.54 -6.70
CA GLU A 62 5.25 -3.80 -7.31
C GLU A 62 6.77 -4.00 -7.20
N GLU A 63 7.56 -2.96 -7.48
CA GLU A 63 9.02 -2.97 -7.34
C GLU A 63 9.45 -3.14 -5.87
N ALA A 64 8.87 -2.35 -4.96
CA ALA A 64 9.25 -2.33 -3.54
C ALA A 64 8.94 -3.65 -2.82
N PHE A 65 7.83 -4.31 -3.19
CA PHE A 65 7.39 -5.55 -2.55
C PHE A 65 7.59 -6.79 -3.41
N SER A 66 8.20 -6.66 -4.60
CA SER A 66 8.44 -7.76 -5.55
C SER A 66 7.20 -8.61 -5.84
N LEU A 67 6.06 -7.94 -6.05
CA LEU A 67 4.76 -8.59 -6.24
C LEU A 67 4.02 -8.03 -7.45
N ARG A 68 2.93 -8.71 -7.83
CA ARG A 68 2.00 -8.24 -8.86
C ARG A 68 0.77 -7.63 -8.20
N LEU A 69 0.53 -6.36 -8.47
CA LEU A 69 -0.66 -5.65 -8.03
C LEU A 69 -1.75 -5.64 -9.13
N PRO A 70 -3.03 -5.44 -8.76
CA PRO A 70 -4.10 -5.15 -9.69
C PRO A 70 -3.81 -3.92 -10.53
N THR A 71 -4.58 -3.77 -11.61
CA THR A 71 -4.42 -2.62 -12.49
C THR A 71 -4.77 -1.31 -11.77
N PRO A 72 -4.24 -0.16 -12.21
CA PRO A 72 -4.59 1.15 -11.66
C PRO A 72 -6.11 1.41 -11.63
N ASP A 73 -6.84 0.91 -12.63
CA ASP A 73 -8.30 1.01 -12.69
C ASP A 73 -8.97 0.18 -11.59
N ASP A 74 -8.50 -1.05 -11.34
CA ASP A 74 -8.96 -1.88 -10.24
C ASP A 74 -8.69 -1.23 -8.88
N LEU A 75 -7.55 -0.52 -8.76
CA LEU A 75 -7.20 0.23 -7.56
C LEU A 75 -8.16 1.40 -7.33
N GLN A 76 -8.45 2.19 -8.35
CA GLN A 76 -9.40 3.32 -8.25
C GLN A 76 -10.81 2.85 -7.88
N VAL A 77 -11.24 1.70 -8.38
CA VAL A 77 -12.58 1.17 -8.11
C VAL A 77 -12.66 0.47 -6.74
N GLY A 78 -11.71 -0.43 -6.46
CA GLY A 78 -11.77 -1.39 -5.34
C GLY A 78 -10.78 -1.14 -4.19
N MET A 79 -9.73 -0.35 -4.40
CA MET A 79 -8.66 -0.11 -3.42
C MET A 79 -8.55 1.36 -3.08
N ARG A 80 -9.62 1.85 -2.46
CA ARG A 80 -9.78 3.28 -2.19
C ARG A 80 -8.95 3.77 -1.01
N THR A 81 -8.33 2.92 -0.21
CA THR A 81 -7.58 3.35 0.99
C THR A 81 -6.24 2.64 1.08
N LEU A 82 -5.29 3.24 1.80
CA LEU A 82 -3.96 2.67 2.01
C LEU A 82 -4.04 1.32 2.75
N ASN A 83 -4.95 1.21 3.72
CA ASN A 83 -5.22 -0.04 4.43
C ASN A 83 -5.64 -1.19 3.50
N ARG A 84 -6.39 -0.92 2.44
CA ARG A 84 -6.74 -1.94 1.43
C ARG A 84 -5.52 -2.38 0.63
N LEU A 85 -4.61 -1.46 0.35
CA LEU A 85 -3.34 -1.75 -0.30
C LEU A 85 -2.46 -2.64 0.59
N VAL A 86 -2.33 -2.30 1.86
CA VAL A 86 -1.61 -3.10 2.88
C VAL A 86 -2.19 -4.52 2.95
N ASP A 87 -3.52 -4.65 3.03
CA ASP A 87 -4.20 -5.95 3.06
C ASP A 87 -3.88 -6.80 1.83
N LEU A 88 -3.81 -6.18 0.64
CA LEU A 88 -3.49 -6.87 -0.59
C LEU A 88 -2.03 -7.34 -0.62
N VAL A 89 -1.09 -6.47 -0.23
CA VAL A 89 0.34 -6.82 -0.15
C VAL A 89 0.54 -7.99 0.80
N LEU A 90 -0.06 -7.95 1.99
CA LEU A 90 -0.04 -9.04 2.97
C LEU A 90 -0.61 -10.35 2.39
N ARG A 91 -1.72 -10.27 1.65
CA ARG A 91 -2.30 -11.45 0.99
C ARG A 91 -1.37 -12.03 -0.07
N GLN A 92 -0.72 -11.19 -0.87
CA GLN A 92 0.17 -11.66 -1.91
C GLN A 92 1.49 -12.22 -1.40
N GLN A 93 2.08 -11.62 -0.36
CA GLN A 93 3.27 -12.19 0.28
C GLN A 93 3.00 -13.59 0.80
N ARG A 94 1.87 -13.82 1.50
CA ARG A 94 1.48 -15.16 1.95
C ARG A 94 1.22 -16.16 0.82
N ASN A 95 0.71 -15.69 -0.33
CA ASN A 95 0.48 -16.55 -1.49
C ASN A 95 1.80 -16.93 -2.20
N GLN A 96 2.81 -16.06 -2.17
CA GLN A 96 4.13 -16.33 -2.75
C GLN A 96 4.98 -17.26 -1.88
N GLU A 97 4.91 -17.14 -0.56
CA GLU A 97 5.58 -18.04 0.40
C GLU A 97 5.03 -19.49 0.36
N GLY A 98 3.87 -19.69 -0.28
CA GLY A 98 3.25 -21.00 -0.50
C GLY A 98 3.57 -21.66 -1.85
N SER A 99 4.41 -21.06 -2.72
CA SER A 99 4.87 -21.71 -3.96
C SER A 99 6.13 -22.54 -3.71
N PRO A 100 6.08 -23.88 -3.92
CA PRO A 100 7.23 -24.77 -3.79
C PRO A 100 8.25 -24.64 -4.92
#